data_AF-A0A958N7N6-F1
#
_entry.id   AF-A0A958N7N6-F1
#
_cell.length_a   1.000
_cell.length_b   1.000
_cell.length_c   1.000
_cell.angle_alpha   90.00
_cell.angle_beta   90.00
_cell.angle_gamma   90.00
#
_symmetry.space_group_name_H-M   'P 1'
#
loop_
_entity.id
_entity.type
_entity.pdbx_description
1 polymer ?
#
loop_
_entity_poly.entity_id
_entity_poly.type
_entity_poly.pdbx_seq_one_letter_code
_entity_poly.pdbx_strand_id
1 'polypeptide(L)'
;MSRTYLPLKLALFSIFVLSNQTVFGAEQVAAIIDTSCALGVGDAFEGPVRLTEASAKFANDCIDSDRFRAAKVVENSPTRLVFGNYLHDGKYWIATMSKAAKIDAVYFHVVKFDVVEGVTAAHTQIRVRFKKGSELKLKSQNGGSEIGTSNDFVISFEASRPKNEPYNFALGAFSNYAAVARVLSGKQRLAEADETNKTEQYMIDLPEAEARMLVERGVIQSEEQGFSRMYNTLKPNCTTDAFDLIDGLPSVAKKNPIPFLTVLSNDPIAGPSVEALKDRGILIGQLPNLREEIVNGDLSAPKPVLDSKQSANGFLASVEGWPFSLVLIPSDGLGELKDEAIRMAYDIVPGLIQSLGSAAISDPSEAAKVLVSVLQEISFDLQPKLEKLNAKLPRDAEYLRLFFVP
;
A
#
# COMPACT_ATOMS: atom_id res chain seq x y z
N MET A 1 3.40 -55.82 -12.90
CA MET A 1 3.80 -54.57 -13.57
C MET A 1 3.32 -53.40 -12.72
N SER A 2 4.19 -52.88 -11.86
CA SER A 2 3.90 -51.72 -11.02
C SER A 2 4.34 -50.47 -11.78
N ARG A 3 3.41 -49.54 -12.06
CA ARG A 3 3.73 -48.24 -12.63
C ARG A 3 3.86 -47.23 -11.49
N THR A 4 5.10 -46.92 -11.16
CA THR A 4 5.51 -45.82 -10.29
C THR A 4 5.24 -44.50 -11.02
N TYR A 5 4.39 -43.65 -10.46
CA TYR A 5 4.25 -42.26 -10.90
C TYR A 5 5.30 -41.40 -10.20
N LEU A 6 6.09 -40.70 -11.00
CA LEU A 6 7.06 -39.69 -10.59
C LEU A 6 6.31 -38.38 -10.28
N PRO A 7 6.53 -37.68 -9.16
CA PRO A 7 6.01 -36.33 -8.99
C PRO A 7 6.88 -35.36 -9.79
N LEU A 8 6.31 -34.80 -10.85
CA LEU A 8 6.88 -33.70 -11.62
C LEU A 8 6.82 -32.44 -10.75
N LYS A 9 7.98 -31.89 -10.37
CA LYS A 9 8.08 -30.60 -9.68
C LYS A 9 7.53 -29.50 -10.60
N LEU A 10 6.42 -28.88 -10.19
CA LEU A 10 5.88 -27.68 -10.82
C LEU A 10 6.91 -26.55 -10.68
N ALA A 11 7.38 -26.01 -11.80
CA ALA A 11 8.06 -24.73 -11.84
C ALA A 11 6.99 -23.63 -11.75
N LEU A 12 7.01 -22.84 -10.66
CA LEU A 12 6.27 -21.59 -10.59
C LEU A 12 6.86 -20.62 -11.63
N PHE A 13 6.17 -20.47 -12.76
CA PHE A 13 6.39 -19.33 -13.64
C PHE A 13 5.54 -18.17 -13.13
N SER A 14 6.21 -17.14 -12.60
CA SER A 14 5.60 -15.84 -12.37
C SER A 14 5.31 -15.22 -13.73
N ILE A 15 4.05 -15.26 -14.16
CA ILE A 15 3.61 -14.59 -15.37
C ILE A 15 3.45 -13.11 -15.03
N PHE A 16 4.45 -12.31 -15.39
CA PHE A 16 4.33 -10.86 -15.45
C PHE A 16 3.25 -10.52 -16.47
N VAL A 17 2.13 -9.94 -16.01
CA VAL A 17 1.31 -9.10 -16.88
C VAL A 17 2.16 -7.87 -17.18
N LEU A 18 2.93 -7.95 -18.27
CA LEU A 18 3.46 -6.76 -18.92
C LEU A 18 2.24 -5.95 -19.36
N SER A 19 1.87 -4.97 -18.54
CA SER A 19 1.10 -3.83 -19.00
C SER A 19 1.84 -3.30 -20.22
N ASN A 20 1.21 -3.36 -21.39
CA ASN A 20 1.65 -2.61 -22.55
C ASN A 20 1.47 -1.11 -22.23
N GLN A 21 2.37 -0.57 -21.41
CA GLN A 21 2.66 0.86 -21.36
C GLN A 21 3.58 1.18 -22.53
N THR A 22 3.02 1.13 -23.73
CA THR A 22 3.63 1.72 -24.93
C THR A 22 2.76 2.86 -25.45
N VAL A 23 2.39 3.74 -24.52
CA VAL A 23 2.41 5.19 -24.77
C VAL A 23 3.06 5.79 -23.53
N PHE A 24 4.38 6.03 -23.59
CA PHE A 24 5.06 6.95 -22.67
C PHE A 24 4.54 8.37 -22.97
N GLY A 25 3.28 8.62 -22.62
CA GLY A 25 2.87 9.98 -22.25
C GLY A 25 3.72 10.34 -21.05
N ALA A 26 4.27 11.56 -21.04
CA ALA A 26 5.00 12.05 -19.88
C ALA A 26 4.20 11.73 -18.61
N GLU A 27 4.81 11.02 -17.66
CA GLU A 27 4.18 10.68 -16.38
C GLU A 27 3.60 11.97 -15.80
N GLN A 28 2.27 12.06 -15.75
CA GLN A 28 1.64 13.29 -15.31
C GLN A 28 1.93 13.45 -13.83
N VAL A 29 2.54 14.58 -13.48
CA VAL A 29 2.86 14.92 -12.09
C VAL A 29 1.56 14.98 -11.29
N ALA A 30 1.47 14.19 -10.22
CA ALA A 30 0.23 14.05 -9.46
C ALA A 30 -0.22 15.32 -8.73
N ALA A 31 0.74 16.08 -8.19
CA ALA A 31 0.47 17.35 -7.52
C ALA A 31 1.56 18.39 -7.78
N ILE A 32 1.18 19.67 -7.82
CA ILE A 32 2.09 20.82 -7.96
C ILE A 32 2.09 21.65 -6.69
N ILE A 33 3.23 22.30 -6.42
CA ILE A 33 3.37 23.23 -5.29
C ILE A 33 2.42 24.42 -5.50
N ASP A 34 1.62 24.70 -4.48
CA ASP A 34 0.69 25.83 -4.45
C ASP A 34 0.65 26.42 -3.04
N THR A 35 1.21 27.61 -2.87
CA THR A 35 1.28 28.29 -1.58
C THR A 35 -0.09 28.76 -1.06
N SER A 36 -1.12 28.81 -1.91
CA SER A 36 -2.49 29.06 -1.45
C SER A 36 -3.09 27.88 -0.68
N CYS A 37 -2.50 26.68 -0.80
CA CYS A 37 -2.86 25.51 -0.01
C CYS A 37 -2.17 25.45 1.35
N ALA A 38 -1.30 26.41 1.69
CA ALA A 38 -0.60 26.43 2.97
C ALA A 38 -1.55 26.63 4.15
N LEU A 39 -1.34 25.89 5.23
CA LEU A 39 -2.15 25.95 6.44
C LEU A 39 -1.58 26.93 7.47
N GLY A 40 -0.27 27.20 7.41
CA GLY A 40 0.40 28.11 8.33
C GLY A 40 1.36 29.07 7.63
N VAL A 41 1.42 30.32 8.12
CA VAL A 41 2.45 31.25 7.68
C VAL A 41 3.78 30.86 8.32
N GLY A 42 4.75 30.46 7.51
CA GLY A 42 6.15 30.33 7.92
C GLY A 42 6.65 28.92 8.26
N ASP A 43 5.87 27.86 8.03
CA ASP A 43 6.40 26.50 8.07
C ASP A 43 7.15 26.18 6.77
N ALA A 44 8.48 26.29 6.80
CA ALA A 44 9.34 26.09 5.64
C ALA A 44 9.30 24.65 5.08
N PHE A 45 8.78 23.68 5.84
CA PHE A 45 8.76 22.27 5.43
C PHE A 45 7.39 21.79 4.98
N GLU A 46 6.31 22.57 5.14
CA GLU A 46 4.95 22.14 4.80
C GLU A 46 4.83 21.60 3.37
N GLY A 47 5.48 22.25 2.41
CA GLY A 47 5.41 21.88 0.99
C GLY A 47 3.96 21.78 0.49
N PRO A 48 3.16 22.86 0.61
CA PRO A 48 1.74 22.82 0.27
C PRO A 48 1.56 22.57 -1.23
N VAL A 49 0.64 21.67 -1.57
CA VAL A 49 0.42 21.21 -2.94
C VAL A 49 -1.06 21.09 -3.28
N ARG A 50 -1.36 21.17 -4.58
CA ARG A 50 -2.67 20.95 -5.18
C ARG A 50 -2.58 19.80 -6.18
N LEU A 51 -3.61 18.95 -6.23
CA LEU A 51 -3.70 17.90 -7.24
C LEU A 51 -3.84 18.50 -8.64
N THR A 52 -3.16 17.90 -9.62
CA THR A 52 -3.23 18.35 -11.03
C THR A 52 -4.44 17.72 -11.74
N GLU A 53 -4.59 18.04 -13.03
CA GLU A 53 -5.55 17.39 -13.94
C GLU A 53 -5.32 15.88 -14.09
N ALA A 54 -4.20 15.34 -13.58
CA ALA A 54 -3.99 13.90 -13.47
C ALA A 54 -4.99 13.23 -12.51
N SER A 55 -5.55 14.00 -11.56
CA SER A 55 -6.62 13.53 -10.68
C SER A 55 -7.97 13.70 -11.36
N ALA A 56 -8.61 12.60 -11.78
CA ALA A 56 -9.89 12.68 -12.47
C ALA A 56 -11.02 13.26 -11.59
N LYS A 57 -10.94 13.07 -10.26
CA LYS A 57 -12.00 13.48 -9.32
C LYS A 57 -11.70 14.76 -8.55
N PHE A 58 -10.44 14.98 -8.22
CA PHE A 58 -10.00 16.03 -7.29
C PHE A 58 -8.99 16.98 -7.94
N ALA A 59 -9.00 17.08 -9.27
CA ALA A 59 -8.22 18.07 -10.00
C ALA A 59 -8.43 19.45 -9.39
N ASN A 60 -7.33 20.15 -9.15
CA ASN A 60 -7.28 21.45 -8.53
C ASN A 60 -7.75 21.51 -7.07
N ASP A 61 -7.89 20.41 -6.33
CA ASP A 61 -8.14 20.47 -4.88
C ASP A 61 -6.82 20.46 -4.08
N CYS A 62 -6.75 21.22 -2.98
CA CYS A 62 -5.60 21.25 -2.08
C CYS A 62 -5.49 19.94 -1.29
N ILE A 63 -4.28 19.36 -1.22
CA ILE A 63 -4.02 18.18 -0.40
C ILE A 63 -4.04 18.58 1.09
N ASP A 64 -4.53 17.68 1.95
CA ASP A 64 -4.56 17.87 3.41
C ASP A 64 -3.15 17.81 4.02
N SER A 65 -2.44 18.94 3.97
CA SER A 65 -1.11 19.08 4.56
C SER A 65 -1.11 19.09 6.09
N ASP A 66 -2.26 19.06 6.79
CA ASP A 66 -2.27 18.81 8.25
C ASP A 66 -1.89 17.36 8.56
N ARG A 67 -2.13 16.45 7.61
CA ARG A 67 -1.97 15.00 7.79
C ARG A 67 -0.90 14.40 6.90
N PHE A 68 -0.86 14.86 5.64
CA PHE A 68 -0.03 14.28 4.60
C PHE A 68 1.09 15.25 4.27
N ARG A 69 2.30 14.94 4.75
CA ARG A 69 3.53 15.62 4.37
C ARG A 69 4.62 14.60 4.12
N ALA A 70 5.31 14.77 3.01
CA ALA A 70 6.58 14.10 2.78
C ALA A 70 7.62 14.60 3.80
N ALA A 71 8.51 13.71 4.25
CA ALA A 71 9.70 14.09 5.00
C ALA A 71 10.53 15.10 4.19
N LYS A 72 11.29 15.93 4.90
CA LYS A 72 12.25 16.86 4.29
C LYS A 72 13.62 16.65 4.89
N VAL A 73 14.61 16.27 4.09
CA VAL A 73 15.98 16.07 4.56
C VAL A 73 16.59 17.44 4.81
N VAL A 74 16.93 17.71 6.06
CA VAL A 74 17.63 18.94 6.47
C VAL A 74 19.13 18.73 6.44
N GLU A 75 19.59 17.55 6.88
CA GLU A 75 20.99 17.16 6.86
C GLU A 75 21.10 15.64 6.75
N ASN A 76 21.96 15.16 5.85
CA ASN A 76 22.35 13.76 5.79
C ASN A 76 23.88 13.67 5.81
N SER A 77 24.46 13.53 7.00
CA SER A 77 25.91 13.46 7.20
C SER A 77 26.33 12.05 7.66
N PRO A 78 27.63 11.74 7.69
CA PRO A 78 28.11 10.43 8.15
C PRO A 78 27.76 10.09 9.60
N THR A 79 27.41 11.08 10.43
CA THR A 79 27.15 10.89 11.86
C THR A 79 25.68 11.03 12.24
N ARG A 80 24.87 11.75 11.45
CA ARG A 80 23.45 11.96 11.74
C ARG A 80 22.61 12.17 10.49
N LEU A 81 21.32 11.89 10.63
CA LEU A 81 20.25 12.26 9.70
C LEU A 81 19.31 13.22 10.44
N VAL A 82 19.09 14.40 9.87
CA VAL A 82 18.14 15.41 10.38
C VAL A 82 17.06 15.61 9.34
N PHE A 83 15.80 15.51 9.74
CA PHE A 83 14.67 15.64 8.82
C PHE A 83 13.46 16.32 9.47
N GLY A 84 12.75 17.12 8.68
CA GLY A 84 11.47 17.73 9.06
C GLY A 84 10.27 16.86 8.70
N ASN A 85 9.08 17.35 9.04
CA ASN A 85 7.79 16.69 8.84
C ASN A 85 7.65 15.32 9.52
N TYR A 86 8.32 15.11 10.65
CA TYR A 86 8.05 13.97 11.52
C TYR A 86 6.83 14.24 12.39
N LEU A 87 5.72 13.52 12.14
CA LEU A 87 4.46 13.74 12.86
C LEU A 87 4.43 12.97 14.19
N HIS A 88 4.33 13.71 15.30
CA HIS A 88 4.32 13.17 16.65
C HIS A 88 3.46 14.04 17.57
N ASP A 89 2.54 13.40 18.30
CA ASP A 89 1.60 14.06 19.22
C ASP A 89 0.84 15.25 18.58
N GLY A 90 0.34 15.03 17.36
CA GLY A 90 -0.44 16.01 16.60
C GLY A 90 0.35 17.20 16.07
N LYS A 91 1.69 17.18 16.14
CA LYS A 91 2.56 18.25 15.66
C LYS A 91 3.66 17.71 14.74
N TYR A 92 4.11 18.55 13.81
CA TYR A 92 5.30 18.27 13.00
C TYR A 92 6.58 18.70 13.73
N TRP A 93 7.58 17.84 13.71
CA TRP A 93 8.87 18.02 14.37
C TRP A 93 10.02 17.92 13.38
N ILE A 94 11.13 18.58 13.73
CA ILE A 94 12.45 18.24 13.19
C ILE A 94 13.02 17.12 14.05
N ALA A 95 13.22 15.96 13.45
CA ALA A 95 13.79 14.78 14.08
C ALA A 95 15.28 14.64 13.72
N THR A 96 16.09 14.21 14.69
CA THR A 96 17.50 13.88 14.51
C THR A 96 17.76 12.45 14.92
N MET A 97 18.27 11.64 13.99
CA MET A 97 18.73 10.28 14.23
C MET A 97 20.26 10.22 14.15
N SER A 98 20.92 9.56 15.11
CA SER A 98 22.34 9.21 14.95
C SER A 98 22.51 8.08 13.95
N LYS A 99 23.49 8.16 13.04
CA LYS A 99 23.84 7.03 12.14
C LYS A 99 24.38 5.81 12.91
N ALA A 100 24.78 6.00 14.17
CA ALA A 100 25.17 4.93 15.08
C ALA A 100 24.01 4.40 15.97
N ALA A 101 22.78 4.88 15.75
CA ALA A 101 21.60 4.49 16.53
C ALA A 101 21.42 2.96 16.55
N LYS A 102 21.08 2.43 17.71
CA LYS A 102 20.80 1.02 17.92
C LYS A 102 19.31 0.75 17.74
N ILE A 103 19.00 -0.23 16.90
CA ILE A 103 17.63 -0.67 16.66
C ILE A 103 17.33 -1.84 17.59
N ASP A 104 16.16 -1.79 18.21
CA ASP A 104 15.64 -2.86 19.06
C ASP A 104 14.88 -3.89 18.22
N ALA A 105 13.99 -3.41 17.35
CA ALA A 105 13.16 -4.26 16.51
C ALA A 105 12.63 -3.51 15.29
N VAL A 106 12.22 -4.28 14.28
CA VAL A 106 11.49 -3.80 13.10
C VAL A 106 10.18 -4.57 12.98
N TYR A 107 9.11 -3.84 12.65
CA TYR A 107 7.77 -4.37 12.52
C TYR A 107 7.18 -3.99 11.17
N PHE A 108 6.54 -4.96 10.54
CA PHE A 108 5.60 -4.72 9.47
C PHE A 108 4.20 -4.64 10.09
N HIS A 109 3.54 -3.50 9.93
CA HIS A 109 2.20 -3.28 10.44
C HIS A 109 1.18 -3.57 9.35
N VAL A 110 0.09 -4.23 9.75
CA VAL A 110 -1.09 -4.44 8.91
C VAL A 110 -2.29 -3.85 9.64
N VAL A 111 -2.91 -2.84 9.04
CA VAL A 111 -4.08 -2.15 9.57
C VAL A 111 -5.27 -2.53 8.71
N LYS A 112 -6.07 -3.48 9.20
CA LYS A 112 -7.25 -4.00 8.51
C LYS A 112 -8.42 -3.04 8.62
N PHE A 113 -9.15 -2.85 7.53
CA PHE A 113 -10.39 -2.10 7.50
C PHE A 113 -11.39 -2.76 6.56
N ASP A 114 -12.65 -2.78 6.96
CA ASP A 114 -13.71 -3.32 6.14
C ASP A 114 -14.03 -2.34 5.01
N VAL A 115 -13.99 -2.83 3.78
CA VAL A 115 -14.37 -2.04 2.60
C VAL A 115 -15.85 -2.24 2.32
N VAL A 116 -16.31 -3.49 2.41
CA VAL A 116 -17.69 -3.95 2.32
C VAL A 116 -17.85 -5.19 3.18
N GLU A 117 -19.09 -5.59 3.46
CA GLU A 117 -19.36 -6.85 4.16
C GLU A 117 -18.65 -8.03 3.46
N GLY A 118 -17.85 -8.77 4.23
CA GLY A 118 -17.10 -9.94 3.74
C GLY A 118 -15.79 -9.63 3.01
N VAL A 119 -15.41 -8.35 2.82
CA VAL A 119 -14.11 -7.98 2.24
C VAL A 119 -13.38 -6.97 3.11
N THR A 120 -12.27 -7.43 3.67
CA THR A 120 -11.37 -6.63 4.52
C THR A 120 -10.13 -6.29 3.70
N ALA A 121 -9.91 -5.01 3.43
CA ALA A 121 -8.63 -4.54 2.89
C ALA A 121 -7.66 -4.26 4.05
N ALA A 122 -6.41 -3.94 3.72
CA ALA A 122 -5.47 -3.49 4.72
C ALA A 122 -4.56 -2.37 4.19
N HIS A 123 -4.13 -1.54 5.14
CA HIS A 123 -3.06 -0.58 4.96
C HIS A 123 -1.81 -1.10 5.63
N THR A 124 -0.66 -0.95 4.97
CA THR A 124 0.62 -1.44 5.52
C THR A 124 1.62 -0.32 5.70
N GLN A 125 2.49 -0.48 6.69
CA GLN A 125 3.51 0.49 7.05
C GLN A 125 4.64 -0.22 7.80
N ILE A 126 5.82 0.39 7.85
CA ILE A 126 6.99 -0.18 8.52
C ILE A 126 7.29 0.66 9.76
N ARG A 127 7.44 0.00 10.91
CA ARG A 127 7.85 0.61 12.18
C ARG A 127 9.22 0.11 12.59
N VAL A 128 10.08 1.01 13.00
CA VAL A 128 11.40 0.73 13.58
C VAL A 128 11.40 1.25 15.01
N ARG A 129 11.72 0.39 15.97
CA ARG A 129 11.86 0.76 17.39
C ARG A 129 13.32 0.89 17.76
N PHE A 130 13.71 2.01 18.35
CA PHE A 130 15.07 2.28 18.79
C PHE A 130 15.31 1.69 20.19
N LYS A 131 16.55 1.27 20.45
CA LYS A 131 16.98 0.95 21.82
C LYS A 131 17.08 2.22 22.65
N LYS A 132 16.96 2.05 23.97
CA LYS A 132 17.18 3.14 24.94
C LYS A 132 18.52 3.85 24.70
N GLY A 133 18.51 5.17 24.64
CA GLY A 133 19.68 6.02 24.33
C GLY A 133 19.95 6.23 22.84
N SER A 134 19.18 5.59 21.94
CA SER A 134 19.25 5.75 20.48
C SER A 134 17.99 6.37 19.88
N GLU A 135 17.12 6.93 20.73
CA GLU A 135 15.86 7.57 20.34
C GLU A 135 16.09 8.74 19.36
N LEU A 136 15.07 9.02 18.56
CA LEU A 136 15.02 10.25 17.78
C LEU A 136 14.97 11.43 18.74
N LYS A 137 15.85 12.42 18.53
CA LYS A 137 15.78 13.71 19.24
C LYS A 137 14.89 14.65 18.45
N LEU A 138 13.87 15.21 19.11
CA LEU A 138 12.88 16.07 18.47
C LEU A 138 13.09 17.53 18.88
N LYS A 139 12.94 18.42 17.90
CA LYS A 139 12.85 19.87 18.11
C LYS A 139 11.63 20.39 17.37
N SER A 140 10.91 21.34 17.97
CA SER A 140 9.78 21.99 17.33
C SER A 140 10.15 22.52 15.94
N GLN A 141 9.35 22.18 14.93
CA GLN A 141 9.52 22.66 13.56
C GLN A 141 9.17 24.15 13.42
N ASN A 142 8.10 24.60 14.10
CA ASN A 142 7.55 25.95 13.97
C ASN A 142 8.23 26.99 14.87
N GLY A 143 9.54 26.88 15.09
CA GLY A 143 10.32 27.87 15.84
C GLY A 143 10.13 27.89 17.37
N GLY A 144 9.28 27.00 17.92
CA GLY A 144 9.15 26.82 19.36
C GLY A 144 10.41 26.27 20.04
N SER A 145 10.48 26.42 21.37
CA SER A 145 11.56 25.86 22.20
C SER A 145 11.29 24.43 22.67
N GLU A 146 10.18 23.81 22.23
CA GLU A 146 9.83 22.45 22.60
C GLU A 146 10.89 21.46 22.10
N ILE A 147 11.32 20.58 23.00
CA ILE A 147 12.22 19.47 22.73
C ILE A 147 11.58 18.19 23.23
N GLY A 148 11.88 17.07 22.58
CA GLY A 148 11.34 15.77 22.95
C GLY A 148 12.20 14.63 22.44
N THR A 149 11.73 13.41 22.67
CA THR A 149 12.30 12.21 22.07
C THR A 149 11.20 11.29 21.58
N SER A 150 11.49 10.50 20.56
CA SER A 150 10.63 9.39 20.13
C SER A 150 11.42 8.10 20.04
N ASN A 151 10.89 7.04 20.64
CA ASN A 151 11.51 5.72 20.67
C ASN A 151 11.20 4.89 19.42
N ASP A 152 10.40 5.39 18.49
CA ASP A 152 10.10 4.69 17.25
C ASP A 152 9.99 5.63 16.04
N PHE A 153 10.00 5.02 14.86
CA PHE A 153 9.84 5.65 13.57
C PHE A 153 8.91 4.77 12.75
N VAL A 154 7.86 5.36 12.20
CA VAL A 154 6.94 4.70 11.26
C VAL A 154 7.07 5.41 9.93
N ILE A 155 7.31 4.65 8.86
CA ILE A 155 7.10 5.11 7.50
C ILE A 155 5.81 4.50 6.96
N SER A 156 4.93 5.37 6.48
CA SER A 156 3.63 5.00 5.92
C SER A 156 3.51 5.62 4.52
N PHE A 157 3.31 4.78 3.52
CA PHE A 157 2.99 5.21 2.16
C PHE A 157 1.48 5.33 2.05
N GLU A 158 0.95 6.46 1.62
CA GLU A 158 -0.45 6.83 1.80
C GLU A 158 -1.05 7.40 0.51
N ALA A 159 -2.36 7.18 0.35
CA ALA A 159 -3.17 7.97 -0.57
C ALA A 159 -3.45 9.35 0.07
N SER A 160 -2.71 10.36 -0.36
CA SER A 160 -2.94 11.75 0.06
C SER A 160 -4.16 12.32 -0.65
N ARG A 161 -5.08 12.86 0.15
CA ARG A 161 -6.42 13.27 -0.26
C ARG A 161 -6.68 14.73 0.13
N PRO A 162 -7.67 15.39 -0.48
CA PRO A 162 -8.04 16.74 -0.08
C PRO A 162 -8.51 16.81 1.38
N LYS A 163 -8.43 18.01 1.96
CA LYS A 163 -8.87 18.25 3.34
C LYS A 163 -10.35 17.89 3.51
N ASN A 164 -10.66 17.19 4.60
CA ASN A 164 -11.99 16.68 4.95
C ASN A 164 -12.57 15.60 4.03
N GLU A 165 -11.87 15.17 2.98
CA GLU A 165 -12.30 14.03 2.18
C GLU A 165 -11.85 12.73 2.88
N PRO A 166 -12.72 11.73 3.08
CA PRO A 166 -12.30 10.41 3.55
C PRO A 166 -11.54 9.66 2.44
N TYR A 167 -10.79 8.63 2.82
CA TYR A 167 -10.23 7.71 1.83
C TYR A 167 -11.36 6.81 1.36
N ASN A 168 -11.46 6.65 0.05
CA ASN A 168 -12.39 5.73 -0.56
C ASN A 168 -11.63 4.68 -1.36
N PHE A 169 -11.86 3.40 -1.06
CA PHE A 169 -11.13 2.31 -1.69
C PHE A 169 -11.37 2.23 -3.20
N ALA A 170 -12.59 2.51 -3.67
CA ALA A 170 -12.92 2.50 -5.09
C ALA A 170 -12.31 3.69 -5.82
N LEU A 171 -12.36 4.89 -5.25
CA LEU A 171 -11.65 6.05 -5.82
C LEU A 171 -10.13 5.83 -5.85
N GLY A 172 -9.58 5.12 -4.86
CA GLY A 172 -8.16 4.77 -4.80
C GLY A 172 -7.72 3.78 -5.88
N ALA A 173 -8.64 3.01 -6.48
CA ALA A 173 -8.32 2.11 -7.60
C ALA A 173 -8.01 2.88 -8.91
N PHE A 174 -8.27 4.18 -8.93
CA PHE A 174 -7.97 5.09 -10.02
C PHE A 174 -7.00 6.18 -9.58
N SER A 175 -6.44 6.90 -10.55
CA SER A 175 -5.61 8.08 -10.33
C SER A 175 -6.47 9.25 -9.82
N ASN A 176 -6.92 9.20 -8.58
CA ASN A 176 -7.65 10.29 -7.92
C ASN A 176 -6.83 10.91 -6.77
N TYR A 177 -5.98 10.12 -6.12
CA TYR A 177 -5.15 10.56 -5.00
C TYR A 177 -3.69 10.62 -5.40
N ALA A 178 -2.90 11.52 -4.80
CA ALA A 178 -1.44 11.47 -4.93
C ALA A 178 -0.87 10.48 -3.91
N ALA A 179 0.17 9.75 -4.27
CA ALA A 179 0.91 8.88 -3.36
C ALA A 179 1.98 9.69 -2.62
N VAL A 180 2.01 9.58 -1.29
CA VAL A 180 3.04 10.21 -0.45
C VAL A 180 3.58 9.19 0.55
N ALA A 181 4.89 9.15 0.76
CA ALA A 181 5.43 8.50 1.95
C ALA A 181 5.52 9.56 3.05
N ARG A 182 4.97 9.29 4.23
CA ARG A 182 5.06 10.16 5.40
C ARG A 182 5.75 9.43 6.56
N VAL A 183 6.35 10.20 7.46
CA VAL A 183 7.08 9.68 8.62
C VAL A 183 6.44 10.17 9.92
N LEU A 184 6.17 9.25 10.84
CA LEU A 184 5.44 9.53 12.07
C LEU A 184 5.90 8.62 13.22
N SER A 185 5.44 8.90 14.44
CA SER A 185 5.61 7.99 15.59
C SER A 185 4.52 6.92 15.63
N GLY A 186 4.80 5.80 16.30
CA GLY A 186 3.79 4.77 16.59
C GLY A 186 2.64 5.31 17.43
N LYS A 187 2.94 6.21 18.38
CA LYS A 187 1.93 6.91 19.19
C LYS A 187 1.00 7.77 18.33
N GLN A 188 1.55 8.52 17.39
CA GLN A 188 0.75 9.29 16.42
C GLN A 188 -0.13 8.35 15.59
N ARG A 189 0.42 7.23 15.13
CA ARG A 189 -0.34 6.28 14.33
C ARG A 189 -1.54 5.71 15.09
N LEU A 190 -1.35 5.43 16.38
CA LEU A 190 -2.42 4.98 17.27
C LEU A 190 -3.46 6.08 17.50
N ALA A 191 -3.05 7.34 17.62
CA ALA A 191 -3.98 8.47 17.76
C ALA A 191 -4.83 8.70 16.51
N GLU A 192 -4.32 8.38 15.32
CA GLU A 192 -5.06 8.43 14.06
C GLU A 192 -5.91 7.19 13.79
N ALA A 193 -5.70 6.11 14.54
CA ALA A 193 -6.47 4.89 14.44
C ALA A 193 -7.74 5.01 15.30
N ASP A 194 -8.90 4.61 14.77
CA ASP A 194 -10.11 4.49 15.58
C ASP A 194 -9.97 3.41 16.68
N GLU A 195 -10.92 3.37 17.62
CA GLU A 195 -10.91 2.37 18.69
C GLU A 195 -11.04 0.92 18.18
N THR A 196 -11.57 0.75 16.98
CA THR A 196 -11.76 -0.54 16.32
C THR A 196 -10.55 -1.01 15.50
N ASN A 197 -9.62 -0.11 15.18
CA ASN A 197 -8.49 -0.37 14.31
C ASN A 197 -7.46 -1.26 15.02
N LYS A 198 -7.45 -2.54 14.63
CA LYS A 198 -6.47 -3.52 15.08
C LYS A 198 -5.24 -3.44 14.18
N THR A 199 -4.28 -2.61 14.58
CA THR A 199 -2.96 -2.61 13.92
C THR A 199 -2.19 -3.85 14.35
N GLU A 200 -2.24 -4.88 13.51
CA GLU A 200 -1.45 -6.10 13.68
C GLU A 200 0.03 -5.79 13.47
N GLN A 201 0.90 -6.40 14.30
CA GLN A 201 2.33 -6.21 14.25
C GLN A 201 3.03 -7.52 13.92
N TYR A 202 3.78 -7.55 12.82
CA TYR A 202 4.60 -8.67 12.42
C TYR A 202 6.07 -8.33 12.58
N MET A 203 6.77 -9.03 13.46
CA MET A 203 8.18 -8.79 13.68
C MET A 203 8.99 -9.35 12.51
N ILE A 204 9.88 -8.52 11.95
CA ILE A 204 10.76 -8.93 10.85
C ILE A 204 12.21 -9.01 11.30
N ASP A 205 12.90 -10.07 10.87
CA ASP A 205 14.32 -10.31 11.13
C ASP A 205 15.17 -9.55 10.11
N LEU A 206 15.91 -8.56 10.59
CA LEU A 206 16.83 -7.78 9.78
C LEU A 206 18.12 -7.53 10.57
N PRO A 207 19.29 -7.58 9.91
CA PRO A 207 20.52 -7.10 10.51
C PRO A 207 20.39 -5.66 10.99
N GLU A 208 21.00 -5.31 12.13
CA GLU A 208 20.88 -3.97 12.73
C GLU A 208 21.26 -2.84 11.75
N ALA A 209 22.23 -3.08 10.87
CA ALA A 209 22.63 -2.13 9.84
C ALA A 209 21.54 -1.89 8.78
N GLU A 210 20.81 -2.93 8.39
CA GLU A 210 19.71 -2.83 7.43
C GLU A 210 18.45 -2.24 8.08
N ALA A 211 18.21 -2.55 9.35
CA ALA A 211 17.14 -1.92 10.12
C ALA A 211 17.32 -0.40 10.25
N ARG A 212 18.56 0.09 10.43
CA ARG A 212 18.88 1.52 10.32
C ARG A 212 18.67 2.04 8.89
N MET A 213 19.13 1.28 7.91
CA MET A 213 19.03 1.65 6.49
C MET A 213 17.57 1.86 6.06
N LEU A 214 16.62 1.09 6.61
CA LEU A 214 15.19 1.30 6.40
C LEU A 214 14.72 2.70 6.80
N VAL A 215 15.17 3.21 7.95
CA VAL A 215 14.82 4.58 8.40
C VAL A 215 15.40 5.60 7.44
N GLU A 216 16.68 5.46 7.09
CA GLU A 216 17.38 6.40 6.21
C GLU A 216 16.78 6.44 4.81
N ARG A 217 16.60 5.26 4.20
CA ARG A 217 15.98 5.14 2.88
C ARG A 217 14.53 5.57 2.89
N GLY A 218 13.79 5.28 3.96
CA GLY A 218 12.41 5.72 4.09
C GLY A 218 12.28 7.24 4.09
N VAL A 219 13.12 7.95 4.84
CA VAL A 219 13.14 9.43 4.84
C VAL A 219 13.53 9.98 3.46
N ILE A 220 14.56 9.42 2.82
CA ILE A 220 15.02 9.85 1.49
C ILE A 220 13.94 9.61 0.44
N GLN A 221 13.37 8.40 0.39
CA GLN A 221 12.30 8.04 -0.55
C GLN A 221 11.06 8.92 -0.33
N SER A 222 10.74 9.24 0.92
CA SER A 222 9.65 10.15 1.27
C SER A 222 9.85 11.54 0.65
N GLU A 223 11.05 12.12 0.77
CA GLU A 223 11.37 13.41 0.16
C GLU A 223 11.40 13.35 -1.38
N GLU A 224 12.08 12.36 -1.94
CA GLU A 224 12.24 12.17 -3.39
C GLU A 224 10.90 11.95 -4.08
N GLN A 225 10.03 11.12 -3.49
CA GLN A 225 8.68 10.90 -4.00
C GLN A 225 7.83 12.17 -3.90
N GLY A 226 7.86 12.86 -2.75
CA GLY A 226 6.98 13.99 -2.48
C GLY A 226 5.52 13.62 -2.78
N PHE A 227 4.92 14.37 -3.71
CA PHE A 227 3.58 14.11 -4.26
C PHE A 227 3.63 13.95 -5.79
N SER A 228 4.73 13.42 -6.33
CA SER A 228 4.95 13.33 -7.78
C SER A 228 4.12 12.24 -8.46
N ARG A 229 3.78 11.16 -7.73
CA ARG A 229 3.14 9.96 -8.26
C ARG A 229 1.67 9.87 -7.89
N MET A 230 0.83 9.35 -8.78
CA MET A 230 -0.55 9.01 -8.44
C MET A 230 -0.58 7.73 -7.60
N TYR A 231 -1.44 7.70 -6.59
CA TYR A 231 -1.74 6.49 -5.84
C TYR A 231 -2.70 5.62 -6.65
N ASN A 232 -2.46 4.31 -6.65
CA ASN A 232 -3.39 3.34 -7.18
C ASN A 232 -3.44 2.11 -6.28
N THR A 233 -4.63 1.75 -5.77
CA THR A 233 -4.86 0.61 -4.87
C THR A 233 -4.24 -0.71 -5.34
N LEU A 234 -3.99 -0.89 -6.64
CA LEU A 234 -3.31 -2.08 -7.17
C LEU A 234 -1.78 -1.93 -7.20
N LYS A 235 -1.28 -0.84 -7.82
CA LYS A 235 0.14 -0.44 -7.86
C LYS A 235 0.29 0.93 -8.54
N PRO A 236 1.08 1.89 -8.01
CA PRO A 236 1.75 1.86 -6.70
C PRO A 236 0.79 2.19 -5.54
N ASN A 237 0.89 1.42 -4.46
CA ASN A 237 0.14 1.64 -3.22
C ASN A 237 1.01 1.49 -1.96
N CYS A 238 0.36 1.58 -0.80
CA CYS A 238 1.00 1.54 0.51
C CYS A 238 1.83 0.27 0.77
N THR A 239 1.39 -0.87 0.24
CA THR A 239 2.01 -2.17 0.41
C THR A 239 3.11 -2.42 -0.60
N THR A 240 2.88 -2.10 -1.88
CA THR A 240 3.91 -2.24 -2.90
C THR A 240 5.11 -1.35 -2.58
N ASP A 241 4.89 -0.10 -2.17
CA ASP A 241 6.00 0.81 -1.82
C ASP A 241 6.74 0.34 -0.54
N ALA A 242 6.02 -0.22 0.45
CA ALA A 242 6.65 -0.79 1.64
C ALA A 242 7.52 -2.01 1.31
N PHE A 243 7.06 -2.90 0.42
CA PHE A 243 7.88 -4.02 -0.04
C PHE A 243 9.01 -3.58 -0.95
N ASP A 244 8.84 -2.58 -1.81
CA ASP A 244 9.94 -2.02 -2.61
C ASP A 244 11.07 -1.49 -1.70
N LEU A 245 10.71 -0.86 -0.57
CA LEU A 245 11.67 -0.41 0.43
C LEU A 245 12.40 -1.58 1.13
N ILE A 246 11.69 -2.66 1.46
CA ILE A 246 12.25 -3.89 2.07
C ILE A 246 13.14 -4.64 1.06
N ASP A 247 12.67 -4.78 -0.18
CA ASP A 247 13.33 -5.54 -1.24
C ASP A 247 14.62 -4.86 -1.69
N GLY A 248 14.74 -3.55 -1.50
CA GLY A 248 16.00 -2.84 -1.69
C GLY A 248 17.09 -3.20 -0.67
N LEU A 249 16.78 -3.84 0.46
CA LEU A 249 17.77 -4.17 1.48
C LEU A 249 18.74 -5.27 1.01
N PRO A 250 20.06 -5.18 1.29
CA PRO A 250 21.03 -6.14 0.76
C PRO A 250 20.73 -7.61 1.06
N SER A 251 20.32 -7.95 2.28
CA SER A 251 20.02 -9.33 2.68
C SER A 251 18.77 -9.90 1.99
N VAL A 252 17.81 -9.03 1.65
CA VAL A 252 16.56 -9.39 0.96
C VAL A 252 16.79 -9.43 -0.55
N ALA A 253 17.36 -8.37 -1.13
CA ALA A 253 17.68 -8.25 -2.55
C ALA A 253 18.48 -9.43 -3.09
N LYS A 254 19.43 -9.96 -2.30
CA LYS A 254 20.24 -11.13 -2.65
C LYS A 254 19.40 -12.38 -2.93
N LYS A 255 18.20 -12.49 -2.35
CA LYS A 255 17.26 -13.59 -2.56
C LYS A 255 16.45 -13.43 -3.85
N ASN A 256 16.60 -12.30 -4.55
CA ASN A 256 15.85 -11.94 -5.76
C ASN A 256 14.34 -12.13 -5.56
N PRO A 257 13.73 -11.42 -4.58
CA PRO A 257 12.34 -11.61 -4.25
C PRO A 257 11.45 -11.26 -5.44
N ILE A 258 10.33 -11.96 -5.55
CA ILE A 258 9.27 -11.55 -6.47
C ILE A 258 8.69 -10.23 -5.92
N PRO A 259 8.64 -9.16 -6.73
CA PRO A 259 8.04 -7.90 -6.31
C PRO A 259 6.64 -8.12 -5.78
N PHE A 260 6.30 -7.47 -4.67
CA PHE A 260 4.95 -7.58 -4.12
C PHE A 260 3.93 -7.01 -5.10
N LEU A 261 2.83 -7.73 -5.28
CA LEU A 261 1.67 -7.31 -6.05
C LEU A 261 0.43 -7.46 -5.18
N THR A 262 -0.45 -6.47 -5.25
CA THR A 262 -1.77 -6.58 -4.62
C THR A 262 -2.58 -7.64 -5.35
N VAL A 263 -3.12 -8.59 -4.61
CA VAL A 263 -3.97 -9.64 -5.19
C VAL A 263 -5.43 -9.27 -5.04
N LEU A 264 -6.26 -9.77 -5.93
CA LEU A 264 -7.70 -9.57 -5.85
C LEU A 264 -8.31 -10.72 -5.05
N SER A 265 -8.59 -10.51 -3.76
CA SER A 265 -9.24 -11.50 -2.89
C SER A 265 -10.08 -10.84 -1.79
N ASN A 266 -10.73 -11.63 -0.93
CA ASN A 266 -11.42 -11.11 0.27
C ASN A 266 -10.46 -10.53 1.32
N ASP A 267 -9.17 -10.83 1.18
CA ASP A 267 -8.05 -10.25 1.91
C ASP A 267 -6.92 -9.91 0.91
N PRO A 268 -7.05 -8.81 0.15
CA PRO A 268 -6.17 -8.49 -0.96
C PRO A 268 -4.75 -8.11 -0.51
N ILE A 269 -4.56 -7.81 0.78
CA ILE A 269 -3.33 -7.21 1.30
C ILE A 269 -2.79 -7.95 2.52
N ALA A 270 -3.58 -8.22 3.56
CA ALA A 270 -3.03 -8.68 4.85
C ALA A 270 -2.39 -10.07 4.73
N GLY A 271 -3.16 -11.09 4.35
CA GLY A 271 -2.65 -12.45 4.11
C GLY A 271 -1.49 -12.47 3.10
N PRO A 272 -1.64 -11.88 1.91
CA PRO A 272 -0.57 -11.78 0.91
C PRO A 272 0.70 -11.11 1.45
N SER A 273 0.59 -10.06 2.26
CA SER A 273 1.76 -9.39 2.87
C SER A 273 2.48 -10.33 3.83
N VAL A 274 1.74 -11.08 4.65
CA VAL A 274 2.32 -12.04 5.59
C VAL A 274 3.05 -13.15 4.84
N GLU A 275 2.45 -13.71 3.79
CA GLU A 275 3.12 -14.71 2.95
C GLU A 275 4.35 -14.14 2.25
N ALA A 276 4.28 -12.90 1.73
CA ALA A 276 5.41 -12.23 1.13
C ALA A 276 6.60 -12.04 2.11
N LEU A 277 6.33 -11.80 3.40
CA LEU A 277 7.36 -11.76 4.44
C LEU A 277 7.95 -13.16 4.75
N LYS A 278 7.11 -14.21 4.73
CA LYS A 278 7.56 -15.62 4.87
C LYS A 278 8.45 -16.03 3.71
N ASP A 279 8.05 -15.73 2.47
CA ASP A 279 8.80 -16.06 1.25
C ASP A 279 10.17 -15.37 1.21
N ARG A 280 10.24 -14.14 1.72
CA ARG A 280 11.50 -13.41 1.91
C ARG A 280 12.36 -14.00 3.03
N GLY A 281 11.81 -14.92 3.84
CA GLY A 281 12.47 -15.53 4.98
C GLY A 281 12.91 -14.51 6.02
N ILE A 282 12.08 -13.49 6.24
CA ILE A 282 12.31 -12.43 7.23
C ILE A 282 11.21 -12.36 8.28
N LEU A 283 10.11 -13.12 8.17
CA LEU A 283 9.08 -13.13 9.19
C LEU A 283 9.52 -13.94 10.42
N ILE A 284 9.55 -13.29 11.59
CA ILE A 284 9.79 -13.97 12.89
C ILE A 284 8.48 -14.49 13.47
N GLY A 285 7.45 -13.64 13.49
CA GLY A 285 6.18 -13.97 14.14
C GLY A 285 5.26 -12.76 14.29
N GLN A 286 4.06 -13.01 14.81
CA GLN A 286 3.08 -11.98 15.13
C GLN A 286 3.17 -11.59 16.61
N LEU A 287 3.07 -10.30 16.89
CA LEU A 287 3.08 -9.71 18.22
C LEU A 287 1.67 -9.23 18.62
N PRO A 288 1.46 -8.86 19.91
CA PRO A 288 0.32 -8.03 20.31
C PRO A 288 0.12 -6.84 19.37
N ASN A 289 -1.11 -6.39 19.23
CA ASN A 289 -1.39 -5.24 18.38
C ASN A 289 -0.73 -3.97 18.94
N LEU A 290 -0.55 -2.96 18.09
CA LEU A 290 0.16 -1.72 18.48
C LEU A 290 -0.45 -1.03 19.72
N ARG A 291 -1.77 -1.09 19.87
CA ARG A 291 -2.47 -0.51 21.03
C ARG A 291 -2.10 -1.24 22.32
N GLU A 292 -2.07 -2.57 22.31
CA GLU A 292 -1.67 -3.39 23.45
C GLU A 292 -0.22 -3.10 23.87
N GLU A 293 0.70 -2.96 22.90
CA GLU A 293 2.09 -2.58 23.21
C GLU A 293 2.17 -1.18 23.84
N ILE A 294 1.55 -0.17 23.21
CA ILE A 294 1.72 1.24 23.63
C ILE A 294 0.96 1.55 24.92
N VAL A 295 -0.26 1.03 25.08
CA VAL A 295 -1.12 1.35 26.24
C VAL A 295 -0.80 0.44 27.42
N ASN A 296 -0.60 -0.85 27.19
CA ASN A 296 -0.42 -1.82 28.27
C ASN A 296 1.06 -2.16 28.53
N GLY A 297 1.98 -1.71 27.67
CA GLY A 297 3.38 -2.09 27.74
C GLY A 297 3.62 -3.57 27.42
N ASP A 298 2.68 -4.24 26.73
CA ASP A 298 2.79 -5.66 26.41
C ASP A 298 3.87 -5.88 25.34
N LEU A 299 4.98 -6.47 25.76
CA LEU A 299 6.12 -6.86 24.93
C LEU A 299 6.25 -8.39 24.85
N SER A 300 5.13 -9.11 24.90
CA SER A 300 5.14 -10.57 24.81
C SER A 300 5.89 -11.06 23.57
N ALA A 301 6.48 -12.25 23.69
CA ALA A 301 7.29 -12.84 22.63
C ALA A 301 6.45 -13.03 21.36
N PRO A 302 7.05 -12.88 20.15
CA PRO A 302 6.37 -13.18 18.91
C PRO A 302 5.80 -14.59 18.93
N LYS A 303 4.53 -14.72 18.60
CA LYS A 303 3.86 -16.00 18.40
C LYS A 303 4.09 -16.45 16.96
N PRO A 304 4.25 -17.76 16.71
CA PRO A 304 4.24 -18.28 15.35
C PRO A 304 2.99 -17.82 14.63
N VAL A 305 3.14 -17.34 13.41
CA VAL A 305 1.99 -17.02 12.57
C VAL A 305 1.37 -18.35 12.14
N LEU A 306 0.25 -18.71 12.76
CA LEU A 306 -0.52 -19.86 12.31
C LEU A 306 -0.95 -19.58 10.88
N ASP A 307 -0.79 -20.57 9.99
CA ASP A 307 -1.35 -20.48 8.65
C ASP A 307 -2.84 -20.19 8.81
N SER A 308 -3.25 -18.98 8.43
CA SER A 308 -4.65 -18.63 8.41
C SER A 308 -5.27 -19.59 7.41
N LYS A 309 -6.02 -20.59 7.90
CA LYS A 309 -6.94 -21.32 7.05
C LYS A 309 -7.78 -20.24 6.38
N GLN A 310 -7.56 -20.04 5.07
CA GLN A 310 -8.45 -19.20 4.26
C GLN A 310 -9.86 -19.60 4.67
N SER A 311 -10.63 -18.66 5.22
CA SER A 311 -11.95 -18.98 5.72
C SER A 311 -12.73 -19.61 4.57
N ALA A 312 -13.04 -20.90 4.68
CA ALA A 312 -13.75 -21.68 3.66
C ALA A 312 -15.17 -21.15 3.36
N ASN A 313 -15.61 -20.14 4.12
CA ASN A 313 -16.85 -19.41 3.89
C ASN A 313 -16.57 -18.14 3.07
N GLY A 314 -15.75 -18.26 2.03
CA GLY A 314 -15.64 -17.21 1.03
C GLY A 314 -16.99 -17.00 0.36
N PHE A 315 -17.35 -15.76 0.08
CA PHE A 315 -18.47 -15.40 -0.82
C PHE A 315 -18.30 -16.02 -2.23
N LEU A 316 -17.13 -16.59 -2.51
CA LEU A 316 -16.77 -17.33 -3.71
C LEU A 316 -16.41 -18.77 -3.36
N ALA A 317 -16.98 -19.73 -4.08
CA ALA A 317 -16.58 -21.12 -4.03
C ALA A 317 -15.20 -21.28 -4.70
N SER A 318 -14.24 -21.87 -3.98
CA SER A 318 -12.98 -22.30 -4.59
C SER A 318 -13.24 -23.44 -5.57
N VAL A 319 -12.86 -23.29 -6.83
CA VAL A 319 -12.84 -24.38 -7.81
C VAL A 319 -11.44 -24.99 -7.82
N GLU A 320 -11.34 -26.28 -7.57
CA GLU A 320 -10.05 -26.97 -7.57
C GLU A 320 -9.38 -26.87 -8.96
N GLY A 321 -8.20 -26.26 -9.02
CA GLY A 321 -7.40 -26.13 -10.24
C GLY A 321 -7.64 -24.86 -11.09
N TRP A 322 -8.54 -23.96 -10.70
CA TRP A 322 -8.84 -22.73 -11.45
C TRP A 322 -9.00 -21.55 -10.50
N PRO A 323 -8.22 -20.47 -10.62
CA PRO A 323 -8.36 -19.37 -9.68
C PRO A 323 -9.49 -18.35 -10.05
N PHE A 324 -10.05 -18.35 -11.28
CA PHE A 324 -10.76 -17.18 -11.84
C PHE A 324 -12.23 -16.98 -11.43
N SER A 325 -12.69 -15.72 -11.24
CA SER A 325 -14.11 -15.34 -11.09
C SER A 325 -14.40 -13.86 -11.46
N LEU A 326 -15.61 -13.60 -11.98
CA LEU A 326 -16.17 -12.25 -12.22
C LEU A 326 -17.26 -11.94 -11.19
N VAL A 327 -17.16 -10.80 -10.51
CA VAL A 327 -18.16 -10.37 -9.53
C VAL A 327 -18.44 -8.88 -9.70
N LEU A 328 -19.73 -8.54 -9.63
CA LEU A 328 -20.23 -7.18 -9.65
C LEU A 328 -21.18 -6.99 -8.46
N ILE A 329 -20.85 -6.06 -7.57
CA ILE A 329 -21.70 -5.72 -6.42
C ILE A 329 -21.85 -4.20 -6.39
N PRO A 330 -23.04 -3.67 -6.65
CA PRO A 330 -23.32 -2.24 -6.53
C PRO A 330 -23.56 -1.85 -5.07
N SER A 331 -23.18 -0.63 -4.69
CA SER A 331 -23.64 -0.02 -3.43
C SER A 331 -25.13 0.36 -3.54
N ASP A 332 -25.78 0.50 -2.38
CA ASP A 332 -27.08 1.16 -2.32
C ASP A 332 -26.94 2.61 -2.81
N GLY A 333 -27.97 3.13 -3.51
CA GLY A 333 -28.01 4.53 -3.98
C GLY A 333 -27.41 4.82 -5.37
N LEU A 334 -26.83 3.85 -6.09
CA LEU A 334 -26.22 4.09 -7.42
C LEU A 334 -27.21 4.25 -8.59
N GLY A 335 -28.51 4.00 -8.39
CA GLY A 335 -29.55 4.21 -9.41
C GLY A 335 -29.20 3.62 -10.79
N GLU A 336 -29.20 4.46 -11.82
CA GLU A 336 -28.88 4.08 -13.21
C GLU A 336 -27.41 3.67 -13.44
N LEU A 337 -26.48 4.13 -12.59
CA LEU A 337 -25.05 3.77 -12.69
C LEU A 337 -24.81 2.31 -12.35
N LYS A 338 -25.63 1.74 -11.46
CA LYS A 338 -25.63 0.30 -11.17
C LYS A 338 -25.95 -0.51 -12.42
N ASP A 339 -26.98 -0.11 -13.16
CA ASP A 339 -27.37 -0.82 -14.39
C ASP A 339 -26.34 -0.66 -15.51
N GLU A 340 -25.68 0.50 -15.60
CA GLU A 340 -24.58 0.74 -16.55
C GLU A 340 -23.35 -0.14 -16.21
N ALA A 341 -23.00 -0.28 -14.92
CA ALA A 341 -21.94 -1.17 -14.46
C ALA A 341 -22.29 -2.66 -14.67
N ILE A 342 -23.55 -3.04 -14.45
CA ILE A 342 -24.08 -4.39 -14.72
C ILE A 342 -23.94 -4.73 -16.20
N ARG A 343 -24.41 -3.85 -17.10
CA ARG A 343 -24.31 -4.07 -18.55
C ARG A 343 -22.86 -4.18 -19.01
N MET A 344 -21.99 -3.32 -18.50
CA MET A 344 -20.56 -3.35 -18.80
C MET A 344 -19.96 -4.71 -18.45
N ALA A 345 -20.26 -5.26 -17.26
CA ALA A 345 -19.80 -6.59 -16.89
C ALA A 345 -20.35 -7.69 -17.83
N TYR A 346 -21.63 -7.63 -18.19
CA TYR A 346 -22.26 -8.58 -19.13
C TYR A 346 -21.68 -8.53 -20.54
N ASP A 347 -21.24 -7.37 -21.02
CA ASP A 347 -20.62 -7.24 -22.34
C ASP A 347 -19.26 -7.98 -22.43
N ILE A 348 -18.60 -8.18 -21.29
CA ILE A 348 -17.22 -8.68 -21.24
C ILE A 348 -17.13 -10.17 -20.90
N VAL A 349 -18.10 -10.68 -20.13
CA VAL A 349 -18.18 -12.12 -19.78
C VAL A 349 -18.03 -13.05 -20.98
N PRO A 350 -18.74 -12.84 -22.10
CA PRO A 350 -18.67 -13.78 -23.23
C PRO A 350 -17.27 -13.82 -23.86
N GLY A 351 -16.62 -12.67 -24.02
CA GLY A 351 -15.27 -12.57 -24.57
C GLY A 351 -14.21 -13.20 -23.67
N LEU A 352 -14.32 -13.01 -22.35
CA LEU A 352 -13.43 -13.66 -21.39
C LEU A 352 -13.61 -15.19 -21.39
N ILE A 353 -14.85 -15.69 -21.35
CA ILE A 353 -15.15 -17.13 -21.31
C ILE A 353 -14.68 -17.83 -22.58
N GLN A 354 -14.94 -17.25 -23.76
CA GLN A 354 -14.51 -17.81 -25.04
C GLN A 354 -12.98 -17.93 -25.12
N SER A 355 -12.28 -16.95 -24.57
CA SER A 355 -10.83 -16.89 -24.55
C SER A 355 -10.18 -17.81 -23.53
N LEU A 356 -10.77 -17.95 -22.34
CA LEU A 356 -10.37 -18.95 -21.36
C LEU A 356 -10.55 -20.37 -21.90
N GLY A 357 -11.66 -20.63 -22.62
CA GLY A 357 -11.86 -21.90 -23.33
C GLY A 357 -10.80 -22.16 -24.40
N SER A 358 -10.37 -21.12 -25.12
CA SER A 358 -9.31 -21.22 -26.13
C SER A 358 -7.94 -21.46 -25.50
N ALA A 359 -7.63 -20.82 -24.38
CA ALA A 359 -6.40 -21.02 -23.61
C ALA A 359 -6.32 -22.43 -22.99
N ALA A 360 -7.44 -22.97 -22.51
CA ALA A 360 -7.52 -24.30 -21.90
C ALA A 360 -7.24 -25.46 -22.88
N ILE A 361 -7.40 -25.22 -24.17
CA ILE A 361 -7.16 -26.21 -25.24
C ILE A 361 -5.76 -26.02 -25.87
N SER A 362 -5.06 -24.94 -25.52
CA SER A 362 -3.75 -24.60 -26.06
C SER A 362 -2.61 -25.27 -25.27
N ASP A 363 -1.43 -25.37 -25.89
CA ASP A 363 -0.20 -25.73 -25.18
C ASP A 363 0.03 -24.76 -24.00
N PRO A 364 0.51 -25.20 -22.82
CA PRO A 364 0.73 -24.34 -21.66
C PRO A 364 1.57 -23.07 -21.93
N SER A 365 2.52 -23.14 -22.86
CA SER A 365 3.34 -21.99 -23.27
C SER A 365 2.60 -20.98 -24.15
N GLU A 366 1.54 -21.41 -24.84
CA GLU A 366 0.66 -20.58 -25.66
C GLU A 366 -0.58 -20.11 -24.90
N ALA A 367 -1.06 -20.89 -23.92
CA ALA A 367 -2.17 -20.54 -23.05
C ALA A 367 -1.93 -19.21 -22.31
N ALA A 368 -0.71 -18.98 -21.82
CA ALA A 368 -0.33 -17.73 -21.19
C ALA A 368 -0.36 -16.53 -22.16
N LYS A 369 0.07 -16.72 -23.42
CA LYS A 369 0.03 -15.65 -24.44
C LYS A 369 -1.39 -15.31 -24.84
N VAL A 370 -2.23 -16.33 -25.03
CA VAL A 370 -3.67 -16.16 -25.30
C VAL A 370 -4.34 -15.40 -24.16
N LEU A 371 -4.07 -15.80 -22.90
CA LEU A 371 -4.63 -15.14 -21.73
C LEU A 371 -4.19 -13.67 -21.60
N VAL A 372 -2.91 -13.38 -21.82
CA VAL A 372 -2.38 -12.01 -21.81
C VAL A 372 -2.98 -11.16 -22.92
N SER A 373 -3.05 -11.66 -24.16
CA SER A 373 -3.65 -10.93 -25.29
C SER A 373 -5.10 -10.58 -25.00
N VAL A 374 -5.84 -11.50 -24.40
CA VAL A 374 -7.26 -11.33 -24.08
C VAL A 374 -7.46 -10.35 -22.94
N LEU A 375 -6.67 -10.45 -21.88
CA LEU A 375 -6.71 -9.47 -20.79
C LEU A 375 -6.33 -8.07 -21.28
N GLN A 376 -5.41 -7.95 -22.24
CA GLN A 376 -5.07 -6.68 -22.88
C GLN A 376 -6.22 -6.12 -23.72
N GLU A 377 -6.88 -6.95 -24.55
CA GLU A 377 -8.06 -6.55 -25.33
C GLU A 377 -9.23 -6.13 -24.43
N ILE A 378 -9.51 -6.93 -23.40
CA ILE A 378 -10.54 -6.62 -22.41
C ILE A 378 -10.21 -5.32 -21.68
N SER A 379 -8.95 -5.12 -21.27
CA SER A 379 -8.50 -3.89 -20.63
C SER A 379 -8.69 -2.67 -21.54
N PHE A 380 -8.40 -2.80 -22.84
CA PHE A 380 -8.55 -1.71 -23.81
C PHE A 380 -10.01 -1.29 -23.99
N ASP A 381 -10.95 -2.25 -23.99
CA ASP A 381 -12.39 -1.95 -24.06
C ASP A 381 -12.97 -1.46 -22.71
N LEU A 382 -12.44 -1.95 -21.59
CA LEU A 382 -12.90 -1.61 -20.25
C LEU A 382 -12.47 -0.25 -19.78
N GLN A 383 -11.22 0.11 -20.03
CA GLN A 383 -10.63 1.34 -19.50
C GLN A 383 -11.49 2.58 -19.80
N PRO A 384 -11.90 2.88 -21.04
CA PRO A 384 -12.72 4.07 -21.30
C PRO A 384 -14.10 4.01 -20.64
N LYS A 385 -14.67 2.81 -20.48
CA LYS A 385 -15.97 2.60 -19.83
C LYS A 385 -15.87 2.82 -18.31
N LEU A 386 -14.80 2.33 -17.68
CA LEU A 386 -14.49 2.53 -16.27
C LEU A 386 -14.15 3.99 -15.97
N GLU A 387 -13.38 4.66 -16.83
CA GLU A 387 -13.08 6.10 -16.71
C GLU A 387 -14.36 6.94 -16.76
N LYS A 388 -15.26 6.66 -17.70
CA LYS A 388 -16.57 7.31 -17.81
C LYS A 388 -17.44 7.07 -16.57
N LEU A 389 -17.41 5.86 -16.03
CA LEU A 389 -18.15 5.51 -14.82
C LEU A 389 -17.56 6.20 -13.58
N ASN A 390 -16.22 6.23 -13.44
CA ASN A 390 -15.51 6.94 -12.38
C ASN A 390 -15.84 8.44 -12.38
N ALA A 391 -15.92 9.07 -13.54
CA ALA A 391 -16.33 10.48 -13.67
C ALA A 391 -17.74 10.76 -13.12
N LYS A 392 -18.63 9.74 -13.14
CA LYS A 392 -20.01 9.83 -12.64
C LYS A 392 -20.16 9.44 -11.17
N LEU A 393 -19.17 8.78 -10.55
CA LEU A 393 -19.24 8.40 -9.14
C LEU A 393 -19.35 9.65 -8.26
N PRO A 394 -20.23 9.69 -7.26
CA PRO A 394 -20.25 10.78 -6.29
C PRO A 394 -18.96 10.76 -5.43
N ARG A 395 -18.65 11.87 -4.74
CA ARG A 395 -17.41 11.99 -3.93
C ARG A 395 -17.39 10.99 -2.76
N ASP A 396 -18.56 10.63 -2.25
CA ASP A 396 -18.81 9.71 -1.15
C ASP A 396 -19.16 8.27 -1.61
N ALA A 397 -18.93 7.93 -2.88
CA ALA A 397 -19.30 6.62 -3.43
C ALA A 397 -18.69 5.45 -2.65
N GLU A 398 -19.46 4.71 -1.87
CA GLU A 398 -18.90 3.69 -0.95
C GLU A 398 -18.03 2.64 -1.65
N TYR A 399 -18.41 2.17 -2.85
CA TYR A 399 -17.56 1.35 -3.71
C TYR A 399 -18.13 1.16 -5.14
N LEU A 400 -17.23 0.97 -6.11
CA LEU A 400 -17.49 0.41 -7.43
C LEU A 400 -16.49 -0.73 -7.63
N ARG A 401 -16.96 -1.94 -7.96
CA ARG A 401 -16.09 -3.12 -8.08
C ARG A 401 -16.31 -3.84 -9.41
N LEU A 402 -15.23 -4.02 -10.13
CA LEU A 402 -15.13 -4.85 -11.33
C LEU A 402 -13.87 -5.72 -11.14
N PHE A 403 -14.01 -7.04 -11.13
CA PHE A 403 -12.87 -7.95 -10.92
C PHE A 403 -12.69 -8.91 -12.09
N PHE A 404 -11.48 -8.94 -12.64
CA PHE A 404 -10.94 -10.09 -13.37
C PHE A 404 -9.97 -10.76 -12.42
N VAL A 405 -10.34 -11.91 -11.86
CA VAL A 405 -9.39 -12.69 -11.07
C VAL A 405 -8.93 -13.84 -11.95
N PRO A 406 -7.60 -14.08 -12.07
CA PRO A 406 -6.96 -15.38 -12.29
C PRO A 406 -7.57 -16.48 -11.53
#